data_AF-A0A920SCC1-F1
#
_entry.id   AF-A0A920SCC1-F1
#
_cell.length_a   1.000
_cell.length_b   1.000
_cell.length_c   1.000
_cell.angle_alpha   90.00
_cell.angle_beta   90.00
_cell.angle_gamma   90.00
#
_symmetry.space_group_name_H-M   'P 1'
#
loop_
_entity.id
_entity.type
_entity.pdbx_description
1 polymer ?
#
loop_
_entity_poly.entity_id
_entity_poly.type
_entity_poly.pdbx_seq_one_letter_code
_entity_poly.pdbx_strand_id
1 'polypeptide(L)'
;MEPPSFSCLQKILYSRERVQLSQRWTGTEIDSAGRVFLEGEPLNRHLEELKERADKDAESRRARIEEYTRVFEAQSFAYYRSRMDILGMENFEPFLDDLVAVKAAQLSQTYFPGLLVDDYARQFADLREEIYLDYNVSASSLHGVDLNLIEGEIAGLLNERMDKTKASFTRSEFNELSTLMYLQTSDELWKEHISYIQNLILSPQSCVALTGEAI
;
A
#
# COMPACT_ATOMS: atom_id res chain seq x y z
N MET A 1 7.78 6.08 49.51
CA MET A 1 8.92 6.31 48.59
C MET A 1 8.44 7.37 47.62
N GLU A 2 8.72 8.64 47.91
CA GLU A 2 8.25 9.75 47.07
C GLU A 2 9.06 9.81 45.77
N PRO A 3 8.43 10.06 44.61
CA PRO A 3 9.14 10.24 43.36
C PRO A 3 9.98 11.53 43.42
N PRO A 4 11.18 11.54 42.81
CA PRO A 4 12.01 12.74 42.78
C PRO A 4 11.27 13.87 42.07
N SER A 5 11.34 15.08 42.65
CA SER A 5 10.70 16.26 42.08
C SER A 5 11.25 16.56 40.67
N PHE A 6 10.40 17.13 39.81
CA PHE A 6 10.74 17.48 38.42
C PHE A 6 12.04 18.30 38.31
N SER A 7 12.31 19.16 39.29
CA SER A 7 13.55 19.95 39.40
C SER A 7 14.81 19.09 39.56
N CYS A 8 14.71 17.97 40.26
CA CYS A 8 15.81 17.04 40.50
C CYS A 8 16.12 16.20 39.25
N LEU A 9 15.08 15.75 38.53
CA LEU A 9 15.23 15.03 37.26
C LEU A 9 15.79 15.94 36.15
N GLN A 10 15.37 17.20 36.11
CA GLN A 10 15.85 18.18 35.14
C GLN A 10 17.32 18.53 35.37
N LYS A 11 17.78 18.61 36.63
CA LYS A 11 19.21 18.78 36.96
C LYS A 11 20.05 17.56 36.60
N ILE A 12 19.54 16.35 36.81
CA ILE A 12 20.25 15.11 36.45
C ILE A 12 20.38 14.98 34.93
N LEU A 13 19.32 15.29 34.17
CA LEU A 13 19.37 15.34 32.69
C LEU A 13 20.33 16.43 32.18
N TYR A 14 20.28 17.65 32.74
CA TYR A 14 21.19 18.74 32.38
C TYR A 14 22.66 18.41 32.71
N SER A 15 22.93 17.75 33.83
CA SER A 15 24.27 17.33 34.22
C SER A 15 24.77 16.17 33.36
N ARG A 16 23.89 15.24 32.94
CA ARG A 16 24.25 14.11 32.08
C ARG A 16 24.50 14.53 30.63
N GLU A 17 23.72 15.47 30.10
CA GLU A 17 23.96 16.12 28.81
C GLU A 17 25.22 16.99 28.84
N ARG A 18 25.49 17.74 29.93
CA ARG A 18 26.76 18.49 30.05
C ARG A 18 27.97 17.59 30.20
N VAL A 19 27.87 16.42 30.82
CA VAL A 19 28.98 15.48 30.91
C VAL A 19 29.22 14.79 29.55
N GLN A 20 28.15 14.47 28.80
CA GLN A 20 28.28 13.94 27.43
C GLN A 20 28.77 14.99 26.42
N LEU A 21 28.36 16.27 26.56
CA LEU A 21 28.85 17.37 25.75
C LEU A 21 30.26 17.81 26.16
N SER A 22 30.61 17.78 27.45
CA SER A 22 31.95 18.10 27.93
C SER A 22 33.00 17.06 27.52
N GLN A 23 32.61 15.79 27.35
CA GLN A 23 33.52 14.75 26.86
C GLN A 23 33.71 14.77 25.35
N ARG A 24 32.87 15.51 24.61
CA ARG A 24 32.90 15.57 23.14
C ARG A 24 33.81 16.68 22.58
N TRP A 25 34.36 17.55 23.44
CA TRP A 25 35.08 18.78 23.06
C TRP A 25 36.50 18.88 23.62
N THR A 26 37.17 17.75 23.92
CA THR A 26 38.61 17.77 24.20
C THR A 26 39.39 17.98 22.89
N GLY A 27 39.89 19.20 22.66
CA GLY A 27 40.73 19.54 21.50
C GLY A 27 40.19 20.67 20.61
N THR A 28 39.38 21.58 21.16
CA THR A 28 38.93 22.79 20.45
C THR A 28 39.89 23.94 20.70
N GLU A 29 40.38 24.59 19.64
CA GLU A 29 41.22 25.78 19.69
C GLU A 29 40.39 27.03 19.38
N ILE A 30 40.82 28.18 19.88
CA ILE A 30 40.14 29.47 19.70
C ILE A 30 41.06 30.37 18.88
N ASP A 31 40.57 30.85 17.74
CA ASP A 31 41.36 31.76 16.90
C ASP A 31 41.45 33.17 17.49
N SER A 32 42.27 34.02 16.89
CA SER A 32 42.44 35.42 17.31
C SER A 32 41.16 36.28 17.18
N ALA A 33 40.11 35.75 16.53
CA ALA A 33 38.80 36.36 16.41
C ALA A 33 37.76 35.76 17.39
N GLY A 34 38.16 34.84 18.27
CA GLY A 34 37.29 34.22 19.27
C GLY A 34 36.45 33.05 18.75
N ARG A 35 36.71 32.54 17.55
CA ARG A 35 35.98 31.42 16.95
C ARG A 35 36.59 30.10 17.37
N VAL A 36 35.73 29.16 17.73
CA VAL A 36 36.13 27.81 18.11
C VAL A 36 36.29 26.96 16.85
N PHE A 37 37.46 26.35 16.67
CA PHE A 37 37.75 25.45 15.55
C PHE A 37 38.40 24.15 16.03
N LEU A 38 38.29 23.11 15.21
CA LEU A 38 38.94 21.81 15.40
C LEU A 38 40.11 21.72 14.42
N GLU A 39 41.28 21.29 14.89
CA GLU A 39 42.45 21.05 14.04
C GLU A 39 43.13 19.74 14.45
N GLY A 40 43.80 19.07 13.50
CA GLY A 40 44.53 17.82 13.76
C GLY A 40 43.61 16.64 14.10
N GLU A 41 43.96 15.90 15.15
CA GLU A 41 43.31 14.63 15.51
C GLU A 41 41.81 14.75 15.85
N PRO A 42 41.35 15.76 16.61
CA PRO A 42 39.93 16.02 16.81
C PRO A 42 39.14 16.29 15.52
N LEU A 43 39.73 17.05 14.57
CA LEU A 43 39.10 17.32 13.27
C LEU A 43 39.02 16.04 12.43
N ASN A 44 40.11 15.27 12.36
CA ASN A 44 40.13 13.99 11.65
C ASN A 44 39.07 13.02 12.18
N ARG A 45 38.97 12.89 13.51
CA ARG A 45 37.93 12.08 14.15
C ARG A 45 36.53 12.56 13.78
N HIS A 46 36.29 13.86 13.81
CA HIS A 46 35.00 14.43 13.43
C HIS A 46 34.67 14.19 11.95
N LEU A 47 35.65 14.30 11.05
CA LEU A 47 35.48 13.99 9.63
C LEU A 47 35.18 12.50 9.39
N GLU A 48 35.86 11.60 10.10
CA GLU A 48 35.57 10.16 10.03
C GLU A 48 34.16 9.85 10.57
N GLU A 49 33.72 10.48 11.67
CA GLU A 49 32.34 10.34 12.16
C GLU A 49 31.31 10.82 11.11
N LEU A 50 31.59 11.92 10.40
CA LEU A 50 30.70 12.42 9.35
C LEU A 50 30.67 11.48 8.14
N LYS A 51 31.82 10.93 7.74
CA LYS A 51 31.89 9.92 6.67
C LYS A 51 31.13 8.66 7.05
N GLU A 52 31.35 8.11 8.24
CA GLU A 52 30.67 6.92 8.73
C GLU A 52 29.14 7.11 8.74
N ARG A 53 28.67 8.29 9.18
CA ARG A 53 27.24 8.63 9.13
C ARG A 53 26.71 8.69 7.70
N ALA A 54 27.45 9.31 6.79
CA ALA A 54 27.06 9.41 5.39
C ALA A 54 27.03 8.02 4.72
N ASP A 55 27.99 7.16 5.02
CA ASP A 55 28.07 5.78 4.52
C ASP A 55 26.91 4.94 5.05
N LYS A 56 26.58 5.06 6.34
CA LYS A 56 25.44 4.37 6.96
C LYS A 56 24.10 4.85 6.40
N ASP A 57 23.93 6.15 6.14
CA ASP A 57 22.74 6.67 5.47
C ASP A 57 22.64 6.14 4.02
N ALA A 58 23.75 6.13 3.28
CA ALA A 58 23.80 5.57 1.94
C ALA A 58 23.49 4.06 1.93
N GLU A 59 24.02 3.29 2.86
CA GLU A 59 23.71 1.87 3.04
C GLU A 59 22.23 1.65 3.36
N SER A 60 21.67 2.42 4.30
CA SER A 60 20.24 2.34 4.66
C SER A 60 19.33 2.65 3.46
N ARG A 61 19.71 3.63 2.62
CA ARG A 61 18.98 3.94 1.38
C ARG A 61 19.08 2.79 0.37
N ARG A 62 20.26 2.20 0.18
CA ARG A 62 20.44 1.05 -0.72
C ARG A 62 19.62 -0.15 -0.27
N ALA A 63 19.65 -0.48 1.02
CA ALA A 63 18.87 -1.58 1.60
C ALA A 63 17.36 -1.39 1.36
N ARG A 64 16.85 -0.17 1.58
CA ARG A 64 15.44 0.16 1.30
C ARG A 64 15.09 0.00 -0.18
N ILE A 65 15.92 0.53 -1.08
CA ILE A 65 15.70 0.39 -2.53
C ILE A 65 15.66 -1.09 -2.91
N GLU A 66 16.57 -1.90 -2.38
CA GLU A 66 16.60 -3.34 -2.62
C GLU A 66 15.32 -4.05 -2.14
N GLU A 67 14.82 -3.74 -0.94
CA GLU A 67 13.57 -4.29 -0.41
C GLU A 67 12.37 -3.97 -1.31
N TYR A 68 12.21 -2.70 -1.72
CA TYR A 68 11.15 -2.32 -2.64
C TYR A 68 11.30 -2.98 -4.01
N THR A 69 12.54 -3.12 -4.50
CA THR A 69 12.82 -3.75 -5.79
C THR A 69 12.41 -5.22 -5.77
N ARG A 70 12.72 -5.96 -4.71
CA ARG A 70 12.30 -7.36 -4.55
C ARG A 70 10.78 -7.53 -4.56
N VAL A 71 10.05 -6.67 -3.85
CA VAL A 71 8.58 -6.70 -3.85
C VAL A 71 8.03 -6.40 -5.25
N PHE A 72 8.58 -5.38 -5.90
CA PHE A 72 8.19 -5.01 -7.26
C PHE A 72 8.45 -6.12 -8.28
N GLU A 73 9.61 -6.78 -8.21
CA GLU A 73 9.96 -7.93 -9.05
C GLU A 73 9.00 -9.10 -8.84
N ALA A 74 8.68 -9.43 -7.58
CA ALA A 74 7.74 -10.50 -7.27
C ALA A 74 6.33 -10.22 -7.82
N GLN A 75 5.85 -8.98 -7.66
CA GLN A 75 4.57 -8.54 -8.23
C GLN A 75 4.59 -8.55 -9.75
N SER A 76 5.67 -8.08 -10.37
CA SER A 76 5.84 -8.08 -11.82
C SER A 76 5.82 -9.51 -12.38
N PHE A 77 6.53 -10.42 -11.73
CA PHE A 77 6.54 -11.83 -12.12
C PHE A 77 5.13 -12.44 -12.04
N ALA A 78 4.42 -12.21 -10.94
CA ALA A 78 3.04 -12.68 -10.78
C ALA A 78 2.12 -12.11 -11.87
N TYR A 79 2.17 -10.80 -12.10
CA TYR A 79 1.36 -10.13 -13.13
C TYR A 79 1.62 -10.68 -14.52
N TYR A 80 2.88 -10.72 -14.96
CA TYR A 80 3.20 -11.17 -16.32
C TYR A 80 2.93 -12.66 -16.52
N ARG A 81 3.09 -13.48 -15.48
CA ARG A 81 2.68 -14.89 -15.53
C ARG A 81 1.17 -15.00 -15.74
N SER A 82 0.36 -14.37 -14.90
CA SER A 82 -1.10 -14.39 -15.05
C SER A 82 -1.56 -13.84 -16.40
N ARG A 83 -0.92 -12.77 -16.90
CA ARG A 83 -1.18 -12.22 -18.23
C ARG A 83 -0.92 -13.24 -19.34
N MET A 84 0.17 -14.01 -19.24
CA MET A 84 0.48 -15.07 -20.21
C MET A 84 -0.49 -16.24 -20.11
N ASP A 85 -0.92 -16.61 -18.90
CA ASP A 85 -1.93 -17.65 -18.69
C ASP A 85 -3.24 -17.27 -19.39
N ILE A 86 -3.69 -16.02 -19.23
CA ILE A 86 -4.90 -15.47 -19.87
C ILE A 86 -4.79 -15.45 -21.40
N LEU A 87 -3.64 -14.99 -21.92
CA LEU A 87 -3.38 -15.00 -23.38
C LEU A 87 -3.40 -16.41 -23.98
N GLY A 88 -3.06 -17.43 -23.19
CA GLY A 88 -3.07 -18.83 -23.61
C GLY A 88 -4.42 -19.53 -23.48
N MET A 89 -5.46 -18.88 -22.94
CA MET A 89 -6.76 -19.51 -22.73
C MET A 89 -7.53 -19.67 -24.04
N GLU A 90 -7.91 -20.91 -24.36
CA GLU A 90 -8.81 -21.19 -25.48
C GLU A 90 -10.27 -20.81 -25.17
N ASN A 91 -10.66 -20.86 -23.89
CA ASN A 91 -12.01 -20.56 -23.42
C ASN A 91 -11.94 -19.75 -22.12
N PHE A 92 -12.34 -18.50 -22.20
CA PHE A 92 -12.28 -17.50 -21.13
C PHE A 92 -13.49 -17.53 -20.20
N GLU A 93 -14.58 -18.20 -20.62
CA GLU A 93 -15.84 -18.24 -19.86
C GLU A 93 -15.68 -18.76 -18.41
N PRO A 94 -14.97 -19.87 -18.13
CA PRO A 94 -14.82 -20.33 -16.75
C PRO A 94 -14.07 -19.32 -15.86
N PHE A 95 -13.12 -18.58 -16.44
CA PHE A 95 -12.41 -17.53 -15.73
C PHE A 95 -13.32 -16.34 -15.42
N LEU A 96 -14.24 -16.00 -16.34
CA LEU A 96 -15.27 -14.98 -16.07
C LEU A 96 -16.23 -15.43 -14.97
N ASP A 97 -16.67 -16.69 -14.96
CA ASP A 97 -17.55 -17.23 -13.93
C ASP A 97 -16.90 -17.12 -12.53
N ASP A 98 -15.61 -17.47 -12.44
CA ASP A 98 -14.82 -17.30 -11.22
C ASP A 98 -14.72 -15.82 -10.80
N LEU A 99 -14.54 -14.90 -11.76
CA LEU A 99 -14.47 -13.47 -11.50
C LEU A 99 -15.81 -12.92 -10.97
N VAL A 100 -16.94 -13.37 -11.53
CA VAL A 100 -18.29 -13.02 -11.05
C VAL A 100 -18.50 -13.55 -9.64
N ALA A 101 -18.10 -14.78 -9.34
CA ALA A 101 -18.19 -15.35 -8.00
C ALA A 101 -17.38 -14.52 -6.98
N VAL A 102 -16.14 -14.16 -7.31
CA VAL A 102 -15.31 -13.30 -6.45
C VAL A 102 -15.98 -11.93 -6.21
N LYS A 103 -16.53 -11.29 -7.24
CA LYS A 103 -17.19 -9.99 -7.05
C LYS A 103 -18.49 -10.11 -6.26
N ALA A 104 -19.26 -11.18 -6.45
CA ALA A 104 -20.45 -11.45 -5.65
C ALA A 104 -20.11 -11.62 -4.16
N ALA A 105 -19.04 -12.36 -3.85
CA ALA A 105 -18.53 -12.51 -2.49
C ALA A 105 -18.09 -11.17 -1.89
N GLN A 106 -17.39 -10.35 -2.68
CA GLN A 106 -16.99 -9.00 -2.26
C GLN A 106 -18.20 -8.11 -1.96
N LEU A 107 -19.21 -8.08 -2.83
CA LEU A 107 -20.44 -7.31 -2.62
C LEU A 107 -21.15 -7.79 -1.34
N SER A 108 -21.29 -9.10 -1.15
CA SER A 108 -21.87 -9.67 0.07
C SER A 108 -21.11 -9.21 1.32
N GLN A 109 -19.78 -9.28 1.32
CA GLN A 109 -18.97 -8.88 2.48
C GLN A 109 -18.97 -7.37 2.73
N THR A 110 -19.05 -6.54 1.69
CA THR A 110 -19.11 -5.08 1.83
C THR A 110 -20.41 -4.66 2.52
N TYR A 111 -21.54 -5.23 2.13
CA TYR A 111 -22.85 -4.79 2.61
C TYR A 111 -23.39 -5.60 3.79
N PHE A 112 -23.00 -6.87 3.91
CA PHE A 112 -23.39 -7.81 4.98
C PHE A 112 -22.16 -8.51 5.55
N PRO A 113 -21.23 -7.76 6.19
CA PRO A 113 -19.97 -8.32 6.69
C PRO A 113 -20.22 -9.44 7.70
N GLY A 114 -19.65 -10.62 7.44
CA GLY A 114 -19.88 -11.79 8.30
C GLY A 114 -21.35 -12.21 8.44
N LEU A 115 -22.19 -11.88 7.44
CA LEU A 115 -23.64 -12.13 7.44
C LEU A 115 -24.40 -11.40 8.56
N LEU A 116 -23.83 -10.28 9.04
CA LEU A 116 -24.44 -9.45 10.07
C LEU A 116 -25.39 -8.42 9.45
N VAL A 117 -26.49 -8.17 10.16
CA VAL A 117 -27.52 -7.18 9.80
C VAL A 117 -27.58 -6.14 10.90
N ASP A 118 -27.25 -4.89 10.55
CA ASP A 118 -27.40 -3.74 11.43
C ASP A 118 -28.67 -2.96 11.05
N ASP A 119 -28.73 -2.49 9.80
CA ASP A 119 -29.88 -1.82 9.20
C ASP A 119 -30.12 -2.43 7.82
N TYR A 120 -30.88 -3.53 7.80
CA TYR A 120 -31.15 -4.30 6.59
C TYR A 120 -31.66 -3.42 5.44
N ALA A 121 -32.61 -2.52 5.74
CA ALA A 121 -33.26 -1.71 4.71
C ALA A 121 -32.25 -0.80 4.01
N ARG A 122 -31.35 -0.18 4.78
CA ARG A 122 -30.29 0.65 4.25
C ARG A 122 -29.22 -0.17 3.54
N GLN A 123 -28.68 -1.22 4.19
CA GLN A 123 -27.64 -2.09 3.62
C GLN A 123 -28.08 -2.67 2.26
N PHE A 124 -29.34 -3.12 2.19
CA PHE A 124 -29.93 -3.65 0.97
C PHE A 124 -30.14 -2.57 -0.10
N ALA A 125 -30.58 -1.37 0.29
CA ALA A 125 -30.75 -0.26 -0.64
C ALA A 125 -29.41 0.13 -1.29
N ASP A 126 -28.35 0.22 -0.49
CA ASP A 126 -27.01 0.56 -0.95
C ASP A 126 -26.44 -0.55 -1.87
N LEU A 127 -26.57 -1.84 -1.49
CA LEU A 127 -26.20 -2.98 -2.35
C LEU A 127 -26.92 -2.93 -3.71
N ARG A 128 -28.24 -2.71 -3.69
CA ARG A 128 -29.05 -2.65 -4.90
C ARG A 128 -28.64 -1.48 -5.78
N GLU A 129 -28.31 -0.34 -5.17
CA GLU A 129 -27.84 0.84 -5.89
C GLU A 129 -26.50 0.57 -6.58
N GLU A 130 -25.51 -0.01 -5.89
CA GLU A 130 -24.23 -0.39 -6.51
C GLU A 130 -24.44 -1.39 -7.66
N ILE A 131 -25.24 -2.44 -7.44
CA ILE A 131 -25.52 -3.44 -8.49
C ILE A 131 -26.17 -2.78 -9.72
N TYR A 132 -27.08 -1.83 -9.51
CA TYR A 132 -27.73 -1.13 -10.61
C TYR A 132 -26.79 -0.17 -11.34
N LEU A 133 -26.02 0.64 -10.61
CA LEU A 133 -25.13 1.65 -11.20
C LEU A 133 -23.96 1.02 -11.96
N ASP A 134 -23.34 -0.01 -11.37
CA ASP A 134 -22.11 -0.58 -11.92
C ASP A 134 -22.38 -1.68 -12.96
N TYR A 135 -23.48 -2.43 -12.82
CA TYR A 135 -23.76 -3.60 -13.67
C TYR A 135 -25.04 -3.47 -14.49
N ASN A 136 -25.85 -2.43 -14.26
CA ASN A 136 -27.16 -2.25 -14.88
C ASN A 136 -28.07 -3.48 -14.66
N VAL A 137 -28.08 -4.00 -13.44
CA VAL A 137 -28.87 -5.15 -13.01
C VAL A 137 -29.85 -4.72 -11.92
N SER A 138 -31.13 -5.09 -12.06
CA SER A 138 -32.11 -4.88 -10.99
C SER A 138 -31.97 -5.99 -9.95
N ALA A 139 -31.48 -5.63 -8.76
CA ALA A 139 -31.34 -6.55 -7.63
C ALA A 139 -32.59 -6.61 -6.73
N SER A 140 -33.76 -6.16 -7.21
CA SER A 140 -34.98 -6.12 -6.39
C SER A 140 -35.44 -7.50 -5.92
N SER A 141 -35.14 -8.56 -6.69
CA SER A 141 -35.43 -9.96 -6.35
C SER A 141 -34.63 -10.48 -5.17
N LEU A 142 -33.50 -9.84 -4.82
CA LEU A 142 -32.67 -10.22 -3.68
C LEU A 142 -33.29 -9.83 -2.33
N HIS A 143 -34.36 -9.04 -2.32
CA HIS A 143 -34.96 -8.56 -1.09
C HIS A 143 -35.57 -9.72 -0.30
N GLY A 144 -35.12 -9.88 0.95
CA GLY A 144 -35.55 -10.94 1.85
C GLY A 144 -34.91 -12.31 1.59
N VAL A 145 -33.94 -12.41 0.67
CA VAL A 145 -33.15 -13.63 0.48
C VAL A 145 -32.35 -13.95 1.76
N ASP A 146 -32.22 -15.24 2.06
CA ASP A 146 -31.36 -15.72 3.15
C ASP A 146 -29.92 -15.26 2.91
N LEU A 147 -29.30 -14.61 3.90
CA LEU A 147 -27.94 -14.10 3.77
C LEU A 147 -26.91 -15.19 3.49
N ASN A 148 -27.16 -16.44 3.86
CA ASN A 148 -26.28 -17.56 3.50
C ASN A 148 -26.30 -17.87 1.98
N LEU A 149 -27.31 -17.41 1.26
CA LEU A 149 -27.48 -17.60 -0.18
C LEU A 149 -27.19 -16.33 -0.99
N ILE A 150 -27.05 -15.17 -0.32
CA ILE A 150 -26.98 -13.87 -1.00
C ILE A 150 -25.84 -13.78 -2.02
N GLU A 151 -24.68 -14.37 -1.71
CA GLU A 151 -23.54 -14.41 -2.63
C GLU A 151 -23.89 -15.16 -3.93
N GLY A 152 -24.48 -16.36 -3.81
CA GLY A 152 -24.89 -17.16 -4.96
C GLY A 152 -25.98 -16.48 -5.78
N GLU A 153 -26.93 -15.81 -5.13
CA GLU A 153 -28.01 -15.09 -5.80
C GLU A 153 -27.51 -13.81 -6.51
N ILE A 154 -26.54 -13.09 -5.93
CA ILE A 154 -25.86 -11.98 -6.62
C ILE A 154 -25.13 -12.50 -7.86
N ALA A 155 -24.34 -13.58 -7.72
CA ALA A 155 -23.64 -14.18 -8.84
C ALA A 155 -24.62 -14.63 -9.94
N GLY A 156 -25.76 -15.23 -9.57
CA GLY A 156 -26.82 -15.61 -10.49
C GLY A 156 -27.36 -14.44 -11.31
N LEU A 157 -27.66 -13.30 -10.67
CA LEU A 157 -28.14 -12.11 -11.37
C LEU A 157 -27.10 -11.52 -12.33
N LEU A 158 -25.83 -11.47 -11.91
CA LEU A 158 -24.73 -10.99 -12.74
C LEU A 158 -24.49 -11.91 -13.95
N ASN A 159 -24.53 -13.23 -13.74
CA ASN A 159 -24.39 -14.21 -14.81
C ASN A 159 -25.58 -14.18 -15.77
N GLU A 160 -26.82 -14.01 -15.29
CA GLU A 160 -27.98 -13.86 -16.18
C GLU A 160 -27.84 -12.62 -17.08
N ARG A 161 -27.30 -11.52 -16.54
CA ARG A 161 -26.99 -10.32 -17.33
C ARG A 161 -25.88 -10.58 -18.34
N MET A 162 -24.86 -11.34 -17.95
CA MET A 162 -23.76 -11.74 -18.82
C MET A 162 -24.27 -12.61 -19.97
N ASP A 163 -25.08 -13.62 -19.69
CA ASP A 163 -25.68 -14.53 -20.67
C ASP A 163 -26.53 -13.78 -21.70
N LYS A 164 -27.32 -12.80 -21.25
CA LYS A 164 -28.09 -11.92 -22.16
C LYS A 164 -27.17 -11.11 -23.09
N THR A 165 -26.03 -10.64 -22.58
CA THR A 165 -25.04 -9.93 -23.38
C THR A 165 -24.36 -10.87 -24.38
N LYS A 166 -23.92 -12.03 -23.91
CA LYS A 166 -23.29 -13.10 -24.68
C LYS A 166 -24.17 -13.57 -25.85
N ALA A 167 -25.50 -13.62 -25.68
CA ALA A 167 -26.42 -14.01 -26.74
C ALA A 167 -26.37 -13.12 -28.00
N SER A 168 -25.75 -11.93 -27.93
CA SER A 168 -25.54 -11.03 -29.07
C SER A 168 -24.27 -11.35 -29.88
N PHE A 169 -23.45 -12.28 -29.42
CA PHE A 169 -22.15 -12.63 -30.01
C PHE A 169 -22.08 -14.11 -30.36
N THR A 170 -21.24 -14.47 -31.32
CA THR A 170 -20.78 -15.84 -31.42
C THR A 170 -19.84 -16.17 -30.26
N ARG A 171 -19.65 -17.47 -29.98
CA ARG A 171 -18.74 -17.92 -28.92
C ARG A 171 -17.30 -17.39 -29.12
N SER A 172 -16.79 -17.39 -30.36
CA SER A 172 -15.44 -16.88 -30.66
C SER A 172 -15.33 -15.39 -30.40
N GLU A 173 -16.29 -14.60 -30.90
CA GLU A 173 -16.30 -13.15 -30.73
C GLU A 173 -16.39 -12.76 -29.25
N PHE A 174 -17.26 -13.43 -28.49
CA PHE A 174 -17.37 -13.18 -27.05
C PHE A 174 -16.07 -13.50 -26.31
N ASN A 175 -15.44 -14.64 -26.64
CA ASN A 175 -14.20 -15.06 -26.04
C ASN A 175 -13.04 -14.09 -26.33
N GLU A 176 -12.89 -13.70 -27.60
CA GLU A 176 -11.87 -12.74 -28.05
C GLU A 176 -12.09 -11.37 -27.39
N LEU A 177 -13.32 -10.85 -27.41
CA LEU A 177 -13.65 -9.56 -26.81
C LEU A 177 -13.42 -9.55 -25.30
N SER A 178 -13.85 -10.60 -24.60
CA SER A 178 -13.69 -10.68 -23.14
C SER A 178 -12.23 -10.76 -22.73
N THR A 179 -11.44 -11.57 -23.45
CA THR A 179 -10.00 -11.69 -23.24
C THR A 179 -9.31 -10.35 -23.48
N LEU A 180 -9.66 -9.66 -24.58
CA LEU A 180 -9.10 -8.36 -24.92
C LEU A 180 -9.44 -7.31 -23.86
N MET A 181 -10.71 -7.22 -23.45
CA MET A 181 -11.14 -6.27 -22.44
C MET A 181 -10.43 -6.49 -21.11
N TYR A 182 -10.34 -7.74 -20.65
CA TYR A 182 -9.64 -8.05 -19.41
C TYR A 182 -8.17 -7.64 -19.48
N LEU A 183 -7.46 -8.01 -20.55
CA LEU A 183 -6.04 -7.67 -20.72
C LEU A 183 -5.81 -6.18 -20.83
N GLN A 184 -6.68 -5.46 -21.53
CA GLN A 184 -6.57 -4.01 -21.66
C GLN A 184 -6.73 -3.34 -20.28
N THR A 185 -7.80 -3.69 -19.56
CA THR A 185 -8.05 -3.14 -18.22
C THR A 185 -6.92 -3.51 -17.26
N SER A 186 -6.43 -4.75 -17.29
CA SER A 186 -5.31 -5.16 -16.43
C SER A 186 -4.01 -4.43 -16.78
N ASP A 187 -3.72 -4.24 -18.07
CA ASP A 187 -2.53 -3.52 -18.54
C ASP A 187 -2.58 -2.03 -18.16
N GLU A 188 -3.76 -1.41 -18.16
CA GLU A 188 -3.97 -0.04 -17.70
C GLU A 188 -3.71 0.08 -16.18
N LEU A 189 -4.37 -0.75 -15.38
CA LEU A 189 -4.18 -0.77 -13.92
C LEU A 189 -2.72 -1.11 -13.52
N TRP A 190 -2.08 -2.01 -14.26
CA TRP A 190 -0.67 -2.35 -14.03
C TRP A 190 0.28 -1.17 -14.28
N LYS A 191 0.03 -0.37 -15.33
CA LYS A 191 0.82 0.85 -15.61
C LYS A 191 0.69 1.88 -14.50
N GLU A 192 -0.53 2.08 -14.00
CA GLU A 192 -0.79 2.98 -12.86
C GLU A 192 -0.07 2.49 -11.60
N HIS A 193 -0.14 1.19 -11.32
CA HIS A 193 0.56 0.56 -10.20
C HIS A 193 2.08 0.69 -10.28
N ILE A 194 2.69 0.47 -11.46
CA ILE A 194 4.13 0.71 -11.67
C ILE A 194 4.48 2.15 -11.33
N SER A 195 3.69 3.10 -11.85
CA SER A 195 3.92 4.54 -11.63
C SER A 195 3.83 4.91 -10.15
N TYR A 196 2.86 4.33 -9.44
CA TYR A 196 2.71 4.49 -8.00
C TYR A 196 3.92 3.96 -7.21
N ILE A 197 4.41 2.76 -7.53
CA ILE A 197 5.59 2.18 -6.86
C ILE A 197 6.85 2.99 -7.16
N GLN A 198 7.06 3.41 -8.40
CA GLN A 198 8.20 4.27 -8.75
C GLN A 198 8.18 5.57 -7.95
N ASN A 199 7.01 6.18 -7.77
CA ASN A 199 6.85 7.33 -6.91
C ASN A 199 7.16 7.02 -5.45
N LEU A 200 6.78 5.86 -4.91
CA LEU A 200 7.12 5.45 -3.54
C LEU A 200 8.64 5.26 -3.34
N ILE A 201 9.33 4.66 -4.31
CA ILE A 201 10.78 4.41 -4.26
C ILE A 201 11.55 5.72 -4.33
N LEU A 202 11.12 6.62 -5.21
CA LEU A 202 11.81 7.90 -5.47
C LEU A 202 11.38 9.02 -4.53
N SER A 203 10.24 8.88 -3.84
CA SER A 203 9.81 9.85 -2.85
C SER A 203 10.79 9.82 -1.68
N PRO A 204 11.42 10.96 -1.34
CA PRO A 204 12.15 11.08 -0.10
C PRO A 204 11.12 11.01 1.02
N GLN A 205 10.85 9.81 1.54
CA GLN A 205 10.10 9.68 2.78
C GLN A 205 10.87 10.47 3.83
N SER A 206 10.25 11.55 4.28
CA SER A 206 10.66 12.44 5.36
C SER A 206 10.68 11.69 6.71
N CYS A 207 11.49 10.65 6.81
CA CYS A 207 11.91 10.04 8.06
C CYS A 207 13.28 10.60 8.46
N VAL A 208 13.39 11.93 8.48
CA VAL A 208 14.47 12.67 9.16
C VAL A 208 13.88 13.76 10.09
N ALA A 209 12.60 14.09 9.99
CA ALA A 209 12.02 15.20 10.72
C ALA A 209 11.39 14.82 12.07
N LEU A 210 12.02 13.98 12.90
CA LEU A 210 11.67 13.86 14.34
C LEU A 210 12.86 13.37 15.20
N THR A 211 14.07 13.85 14.96
CA THR A 211 15.10 13.93 16.02
C THR A 211 15.68 15.34 16.05
N GLY A 212 14.91 16.20 16.74
CA GLY A 212 15.22 17.51 17.30
C GLY A 212 16.55 18.17 16.96
N GLU A 213 16.50 19.12 16.03
CA GLU A 213 17.26 20.36 16.14
C GLU A 213 16.29 21.51 15.89
N ALA A 214 15.87 22.17 16.98
CA ALA A 214 15.22 23.46 16.93
C ALA A 214 16.33 24.52 16.75
N ILE A 215 16.16 25.36 15.73
CA ILE A 215 16.91 26.60 15.52
C ILE A 215 16.54 27.60 16.63
#